data_AF-A0A4U9D2U4-F1
#
_entry.id   AF-A0A4U9D2U4-F1
#
_cell.length_a   1.000
_cell.length_b   1.000
_cell.length_c   1.000
_cell.angle_alpha   90.00
_cell.angle_beta   90.00
_cell.angle_gamma   90.00
#
_symmetry.space_group_name_H-M   'P 1'
#
loop_
_entity.id
_entity.type
_entity.pdbx_description
1 polymer ?
#
loop_
_entity_poly.entity_id
_entity_poly.type
_entity_poly.pdbx_seq_one_letter_code
_entity_poly.pdbx_strand_id
1 'polypeptide(L)'
;MELLILRNDVPRSLRASISDLVGQLEHIANDRSHMPLRLAHQLNVDLRFSTREELASADLQSYLNGLLARINALSDSIRQTYLEAL
;
A
#
# COMPACT_ATOMS: atom_id res chain seq x y z
N MET A 1 -6.26 4.87 24.69
CA MET A 1 -6.61 4.13 23.46
C MET A 1 -5.40 4.25 22.53
N GLU A 2 -4.41 3.39 22.74
CA GLU A 2 -3.23 3.32 21.85
C GLU A 2 -3.69 2.80 20.49
N LEU A 3 -3.30 3.50 19.42
CA LEU A 3 -3.45 3.03 18.05
C LEU A 3 -2.59 1.76 17.89
N LEU A 4 -3.23 0.59 17.97
CA LEU A 4 -2.64 -0.74 17.81
C LEU A 4 -1.98 -0.97 16.42
N ILE A 5 -2.03 0.01 15.52
CA ILE A 5 -1.40 -0.01 14.19
C ILE A 5 0.11 0.30 14.27
N LEU A 6 0.61 0.86 15.40
CA LEU A 6 2.01 1.26 15.58
C LEU A 6 2.81 0.41 16.59
N ARG A 7 2.29 -0.75 17.03
CA ARG A 7 3.07 -1.66 17.89
C ARG A 7 4.12 -2.40 17.07
N ASN A 8 5.37 -2.15 17.43
CA ASN A 8 6.61 -2.64 16.80
C ASN A 8 6.88 -4.15 17.00
N ASP A 9 5.90 -4.90 17.54
CA ASP A 9 6.08 -6.27 18.06
C ASP A 9 5.17 -7.33 17.38
N VAL A 10 4.68 -7.09 16.15
CA VAL A 10 3.83 -8.08 15.45
C VAL A 10 4.30 -8.35 14.00
N PRO A 11 4.50 -9.62 13.59
CA PRO A 11 4.98 -10.01 12.25
C PRO A 11 4.09 -9.70 11.02
N ARG A 12 3.22 -8.68 11.03
CA ARG A 12 2.45 -8.23 9.84
C ARG A 12 2.23 -6.71 9.83
N SER A 13 3.30 -5.93 9.79
CA SER A 13 3.18 -4.49 9.51
C SER A 13 2.56 -4.28 8.12
N LEU A 14 1.76 -3.21 7.94
CA LEU A 14 1.18 -2.86 6.63
C LEU A 14 2.25 -2.83 5.52
N ARG A 15 3.45 -2.37 5.85
CA ARG A 15 4.62 -2.41 4.97
C ARG A 15 4.98 -3.82 4.49
N ALA A 16 4.97 -4.81 5.39
CA ALA A 16 5.23 -6.20 5.02
C ALA A 16 4.14 -6.72 4.08
N SER A 17 2.86 -6.46 4.38
CA SER A 17 1.74 -6.86 3.52
C SER A 17 1.79 -6.22 2.13
N ILE A 18 2.15 -4.94 2.03
CA ILE A 18 2.31 -4.26 0.73
C ILE A 18 3.54 -4.78 -0.02
N SER A 19 4.65 -5.07 0.67
CA SER A 19 5.82 -5.69 0.05
C SER A 19 5.51 -7.07 -0.53
N ASP A 20 4.76 -7.89 0.20
CA ASP A 20 4.33 -9.21 -0.27
C ASP A 20 3.37 -9.09 -1.47
N LEU A 21 2.44 -8.13 -1.42
CA LEU A 21 1.52 -7.83 -2.53
C LEU A 21 2.28 -7.42 -3.80
N VAL A 22 3.31 -6.58 -3.68
CA VAL A 22 4.16 -6.21 -4.83
C VAL A 22 4.77 -7.45 -5.47
N GLY A 23 5.37 -8.35 -4.67
CA GLY A 23 5.95 -9.58 -5.19
C GLY A 23 4.92 -10.50 -5.86
N GLN A 24 3.69 -10.56 -5.32
CA GLN A 24 2.60 -11.31 -5.96
C GLN A 24 2.16 -10.68 -7.28
N LEU A 25 2.04 -9.35 -7.34
CA LEU A 25 1.67 -8.63 -8.56
C LEU A 25 2.73 -8.76 -9.66
N GLU A 26 4.01 -8.75 -9.30
CA GLU A 26 5.11 -9.01 -10.24
C GLU A 26 5.04 -10.44 -10.79
N HIS A 27 4.69 -11.41 -9.95
CA HIS A 27 4.61 -12.81 -10.35
C HIS A 27 3.49 -13.08 -11.37
N ILE A 28 2.37 -12.36 -11.28
CA ILE A 28 1.22 -12.48 -12.19
C ILE A 28 1.21 -11.43 -13.31
N ALA A 29 2.28 -10.65 -13.44
CA ALA A 29 2.34 -9.52 -14.34
C ALA A 29 2.24 -9.95 -15.82
N ASN A 30 1.54 -9.14 -16.60
CA ASN A 30 1.42 -9.22 -18.06
C ASN A 30 1.45 -7.80 -18.66
N ASP A 31 1.24 -7.67 -19.97
CA ASP A 31 1.32 -6.39 -20.69
C ASP A 31 0.37 -5.30 -20.13
N ARG A 32 -0.70 -5.67 -19.42
CA ARG A 32 -1.66 -4.74 -18.80
C ARG A 32 -1.31 -4.34 -17.36
N SER A 33 -0.26 -4.92 -16.78
CA SER A 33 0.10 -4.80 -15.37
C SER A 33 0.81 -3.51 -14.98
N HIS A 34 1.10 -2.62 -15.93
CA HIS A 34 1.85 -1.39 -15.68
C HIS A 34 1.22 -0.51 -14.59
N MET A 35 -0.09 -0.26 -14.63
CA MET A 35 -0.77 0.60 -13.65
C MET A 35 -0.80 0.00 -12.24
N PRO A 36 -1.25 -1.24 -12.00
CA PRO A 36 -1.29 -1.79 -10.64
C PRO A 36 0.12 -1.96 -10.06
N LEU A 37 1.12 -2.35 -10.85
CA LEU A 37 2.51 -2.42 -10.39
C LEU A 37 3.05 -1.04 -9.98
N ARG A 38 2.81 -0.01 -10.79
CA ARG A 38 3.25 1.35 -10.47
C ARG A 38 2.65 1.83 -9.15
N LEU A 39 1.35 1.63 -8.94
CA LEU A 39 0.68 2.02 -7.70
C LEU A 39 1.18 1.23 -6.50
N ALA A 40 1.41 -0.07 -6.65
CA ALA A 40 1.93 -0.93 -5.59
C ALA A 40 3.36 -0.55 -5.18
N HIS A 41 4.24 -0.29 -6.15
CA HIS A 41 5.60 0.17 -5.87
C HIS A 41 5.63 1.54 -5.21
N GLN A 42 4.81 2.49 -5.68
CA GLN A 42 4.72 3.81 -5.05
C GLN A 42 4.28 3.69 -3.59
N LEU A 43 3.23 2.92 -3.32
CA LEU A 43 2.74 2.70 -1.96
C LEU A 43 3.79 2.01 -1.08
N ASN A 44 4.54 1.04 -1.63
CA ASN A 44 5.61 0.35 -0.90
C ASN A 44 6.77 1.29 -0.54
N VAL A 45 7.16 2.16 -1.48
CA VAL A 45 8.19 3.19 -1.26
C VAL A 45 7.72 4.19 -0.21
N ASP A 46 6.50 4.71 -0.35
CA ASP A 46 5.90 5.66 0.60
C ASP A 46 5.94 5.07 2.02
N LEU A 47 5.49 3.83 2.20
CA LEU A 47 5.49 3.15 3.51
C LEU A 47 6.89 2.80 4.02
N ARG A 48 7.86 2.53 3.14
CA ARG A 48 9.24 2.20 3.52
C ARG A 48 10.00 3.40 4.02
N PHE A 49 9.75 4.57 3.44
CA PHE A 49 10.47 5.81 3.77
C PHE A 49 9.66 6.78 4.63
N SER A 50 8.43 6.42 5.01
CA SER A 50 7.64 7.15 6.01
C SER A 50 8.45 7.27 7.31
N THR A 51 8.73 8.50 7.72
CA THR A 51 9.47 8.77 8.96
C THR A 51 8.54 8.90 10.16
N ARG A 52 9.05 8.63 11.37
CA ARG A 52 8.29 8.87 12.61
C ARG A 52 7.95 10.36 12.77
N GLU A 53 8.81 11.24 12.26
CA GLU A 53 8.67 12.69 12.31
C GLU A 53 7.55 13.22 11.38
N GLU A 54 7.37 12.64 10.19
CA GLU A 54 6.24 12.98 9.29
C GLU A 54 4.89 12.55 9.89
N LEU A 55 4.85 11.40 10.56
CA LEU A 55 3.64 10.91 11.24
C LEU A 55 3.31 11.69 12.52
N ALA A 56 4.32 12.30 13.16
CA ALA A 56 4.15 13.11 14.36
C ALA A 56 3.78 14.57 14.06
N SER A 57 4.15 15.08 12.88
CA SER A 57 3.87 16.46 12.45
C SER A 57 2.60 16.59 11.60
N ALA A 58 2.17 15.50 10.96
CA ALA A 58 0.92 15.43 10.23
C ALA A 58 -0.29 15.21 11.16
N ASP A 59 -1.45 15.74 10.78
CA ASP A 59 -2.71 15.25 11.31
C ASP A 59 -2.86 13.77 10.92
N LEU A 60 -2.79 12.89 11.94
CA LEU A 60 -2.86 11.44 11.78
C LEU A 60 -4.11 11.03 10.99
N GLN A 61 -5.23 11.72 11.17
CA GLN A 61 -6.45 11.43 10.45
C GLN A 61 -6.29 11.69 8.94
N SER A 62 -5.72 12.83 8.57
CA SER A 62 -5.39 13.17 7.18
C SER A 62 -4.44 12.14 6.55
N TYR A 63 -3.39 11.75 7.27
CA TYR A 63 -2.46 10.71 6.80
C TYR A 63 -3.15 9.37 6.53
N LEU A 64 -3.95 8.89 7.49
CA LEU A 64 -4.68 7.62 7.34
C LEU A 64 -5.70 7.67 6.20
N ASN A 65 -6.41 8.78 6.03
CA ASN A 65 -7.33 8.96 4.90
C ASN A 65 -6.60 8.93 3.56
N GLY A 66 -5.44 9.58 3.46
CA GLY A 66 -4.61 9.57 2.25
C GLY A 66 -4.06 8.17 1.94
N LEU A 67 -3.66 7.43 2.96
CA LEU A 67 -3.21 6.05 2.84
C LEU A 67 -4.33 5.13 2.34
N LEU A 68 -5.53 5.23 2.93
CA LEU A 68 -6.71 4.48 2.49
C LEU A 68 -7.09 4.79 1.04
N ALA A 69 -7.03 6.05 0.63
CA ALA A 69 -7.29 6.44 -0.76
C ALA A 69 -6.33 5.77 -1.75
N ARG A 70 -5.03 5.68 -1.41
CA ARG A 70 -4.03 4.99 -2.25
C ARG A 70 -4.26 3.49 -2.32
N ILE A 71 -4.61 2.86 -1.20
CA ILE A 71 -4.96 1.43 -1.14
C ILE A 71 -6.19 1.14 -2.01
N ASN A 72 -7.22 1.99 -1.94
CA ASN A 72 -8.42 1.86 -2.76
C ASN A 72 -8.10 2.00 -4.26
N ALA A 73 -7.31 3.01 -4.65
CA ALA A 73 -6.88 3.18 -6.04
C ALA A 73 -6.09 1.99 -6.58
N LEU A 74 -5.20 1.40 -5.76
CA LEU A 74 -4.49 0.17 -6.11
C LEU A 74 -5.47 -1.00 -6.28
N SER A 75 -6.41 -1.16 -5.36
CA SER A 75 -7.42 -2.23 -5.41
C SER A 75 -8.29 -2.14 -6.66
N ASP A 76 -8.72 -0.93 -7.03
CA ASP A 76 -9.47 -0.67 -8.26
C ASP A 76 -8.64 -1.00 -9.51
N SER A 77 -7.37 -0.60 -9.53
CA SER A 77 -6.48 -0.94 -10.65
C SER A 77 -6.26 -2.45 -10.77
N ILE A 78 -6.08 -3.17 -9.66
CA ILE A 78 -5.94 -4.63 -9.66
C ILE A 78 -7.20 -5.29 -10.21
N ARG A 79 -8.39 -4.85 -9.74
CA ARG A 79 -9.68 -5.36 -10.22
C ARG A 79 -9.83 -5.16 -11.73
N GLN A 80 -9.58 -3.96 -12.23
CA GLN A 80 -9.67 -3.65 -13.65
C GLN A 80 -8.68 -4.45 -14.50
N THR A 81 -7.44 -4.63 -14.04
CA THR A 81 -6.38 -5.28 -14.82
C THR A 81 -6.47 -6.80 -14.81
N TYR A 82 -6.84 -7.42 -13.69
CA TYR A 82 -6.75 -8.87 -13.49
C TYR A 82 -8.09 -9.59 -13.33
N LEU A 83 -9.16 -8.89 -12.92
CA LEU A 83 -10.46 -9.52 -12.61
C LEU A 83 -11.54 -9.19 -13.64
N GLU A 84 -11.52 -7.99 -14.22
CA GLU A 84 -12.52 -7.54 -15.21
C GLU A 84 -12.02 -7.63 -16.65
N ALA A 85 -10.74 -7.97 -16.82
CA ALA A 85 -10.08 -7.99 -18.10
C ALA A 85 -10.36 -9.30 -18.85
N LEU A 86 -11.63 -9.50 -19.22
CA LEU A 86 -12.15 -10.51 -20.16
C LEU A 86 -11.68 -10.22 -21.59
#